data_AF-A0A537Q7P4-F1
#
_entry.id   AF-A0A537Q7P4-F1
#
_cell.length_a   1.000
_cell.length_b   1.000
_cell.length_c   1.000
_cell.angle_alpha   90.00
_cell.angle_beta   90.00
_cell.angle_gamma   90.00
#
_symmetry.space_group_name_H-M   'P 1'
#
loop_
_entity.id
_entity.type
_entity.pdbx_description
1 polymer ?
#
loop_
_entity_poly.entity_id
_entity_poly.type
_entity_poly.pdbx_seq_one_letter_code
_entity_poly.pdbx_strand_id
1 'polypeptide(L)' 'MPGYLMSRGTIVLAGDCEELSPTFVDCGTHGLIAMRLMAQFAGQYSKRAASLVSGRLRRLAGDMAVLGKGELFMKDRD' A
#
# COMPACT_ATOMS: atom_id res chain seq x y z
N MET A 1 -4.07 11.79 8.19
CA MET A 1 -4.53 10.61 7.42
C MET A 1 -3.64 10.39 6.20
N PRO A 2 -3.03 9.20 6.02
CA PRO A 2 -2.32 8.84 4.80
C PRO A 2 -3.25 8.93 3.57
N GLY A 3 -2.74 9.46 2.46
CA GLY A 3 -3.45 9.48 1.19
C GLY A 3 -4.60 10.50 1.06
N TYR A 4 -4.74 11.45 1.99
CA TYR A 4 -5.75 12.52 1.87
C TYR A 4 -5.58 13.30 0.55
N LEU A 5 -6.66 13.39 -0.24
CA LEU A 5 -6.69 14.00 -1.57
C LEU A 5 -5.74 13.36 -2.59
N MET A 6 -5.39 12.09 -2.41
CA MET A 6 -4.49 11.37 -3.30
C MET A 6 -5.16 11.06 -4.64
N SER A 7 -4.73 11.76 -5.70
CA SER A 7 -5.17 11.48 -7.07
C SER A 7 -4.62 10.16 -7.62
N ARG A 8 -3.33 9.86 -7.39
CA ARG A 8 -2.60 8.66 -7.86
C ARG A 8 -1.40 8.36 -6.97
N GLY A 9 -0.84 7.16 -7.11
CA GLY A 9 0.43 6.73 -6.52
C GLY A 9 0.26 5.55 -5.56
N THR A 10 1.35 5.16 -4.89
CA THR A 10 1.35 4.04 -3.96
C THR A 10 2.02 4.44 -2.65
N ILE A 11 1.36 4.19 -1.51
CA ILE A 11 1.92 4.36 -0.18
C ILE A 11 1.94 2.98 0.51
N VAL A 12 3.05 2.64 1.14
CA VAL A 12 3.21 1.39 1.90
C VAL A 12 3.38 1.76 3.37
N LEU A 13 2.48 1.26 4.21
CA LEU A 13 2.50 1.49 5.64
C LEU A 13 3.28 0.36 6.31
N ALA A 14 4.31 0.71 7.09
CA ALA A 14 5.17 -0.26 7.78
C ALA A 14 4.51 -0.93 8.99
N GLY A 15 3.28 -0.53 9.32
CA GLY A 15 2.46 -1.02 10.42
C GLY A 15 1.02 -0.56 10.23
N ASP A 16 0.21 -0.76 11.25
CA ASP A 16 -1.18 -0.30 11.23
C ASP A 16 -1.30 1.22 11.25
N CYS A 17 -2.44 1.71 10.76
CA CYS A 17 -2.81 3.12 10.82
C CYS A 17 -4.21 3.21 11.42
N GLU A 18 -4.31 3.86 12.59
CA GLU A 18 -5.59 4.02 13.30
C GLU A 18 -6.55 4.96 12.56
N GLU A 19 -6.01 5.92 11.79
CA GLU A 19 -6.79 6.92 11.07
C GLU A 19 -6.57 6.82 9.55
N LEU A 20 -7.38 5.98 8.92
CA LEU A 20 -7.56 5.98 7.47
C LEU A 20 -8.80 6.78 7.10
N SER A 21 -8.72 7.51 5.98
CA SER A 21 -9.91 8.18 5.44
C SER A 21 -10.97 7.13 5.09
N PRO A 22 -12.27 7.36 5.39
CA PRO A 22 -13.35 6.46 5.00
C PRO A 22 -13.52 6.33 3.48
N THR A 23 -12.83 7.18 2.71
CA THR A 23 -12.83 7.18 1.24
C THR A 23 -11.74 6.28 0.64
N PHE A 24 -10.98 5.54 1.46
CA PHE A 24 -10.16 4.42 1.01
C PHE A 24 -10.92 3.10 1.23
N VAL A 25 -11.14 2.37 0.14
CA VAL A 25 -11.95 1.15 0.11
C VAL A 25 -11.05 -0.08 0.19
N ASP A 26 -11.36 -0.99 1.09
CA ASP A 26 -10.66 -2.26 1.21
C ASP A 26 -10.92 -3.16 0.00
N CYS A 27 -9.83 -3.60 -0.64
CA CYS A 27 -9.85 -4.51 -1.77
C CYS A 27 -9.46 -5.94 -1.35
N GLY A 28 -9.03 -6.15 -0.10
CA GLY A 28 -8.51 -7.40 0.42
C GLY A 28 -7.02 -7.62 0.11
N THR A 29 -6.59 -8.86 0.29
CA THR A 29 -5.18 -9.25 0.22
C THR A 29 -4.75 -9.72 -1.16
N HIS A 30 -3.64 -9.16 -1.66
CA HIS A 30 -3.12 -9.43 -3.00
C HIS A 30 -1.63 -9.78 -3.00
N GLY A 31 -1.23 -10.69 -3.90
CA GLY A 31 0.18 -10.95 -4.25
C GLY A 31 0.53 -10.34 -5.60
N LEU A 32 0.68 -9.02 -5.67
CA LEU A 32 0.87 -8.30 -6.94
C LEU A 32 2.28 -8.44 -7.49
N ILE A 33 2.42 -8.68 -8.81
CA ILE A 33 3.73 -8.74 -9.49
C ILE A 33 4.48 -7.41 -9.36
N ALA A 34 3.78 -6.27 -9.46
CA ALA A 34 4.40 -4.95 -9.30
C ALA A 34 5.09 -4.79 -7.93
N MET A 35 4.52 -5.34 -6.86
CA MET A 35 5.10 -5.30 -5.52
C MET A 35 6.33 -6.22 -5.40
N ARG A 36 6.37 -7.35 -6.12
CA ARG A 36 7.57 -8.19 -6.20
C ARG A 36 8.73 -7.46 -6.88
N LEU A 37 8.47 -6.75 -7.98
CA LEU A 37 9.47 -5.92 -8.65
C LEU A 37 9.94 -4.77 -7.74
N MET A 38 8.99 -4.14 -7.02
CA MET A 38 9.31 -3.10 -6.06
C MET A 38 10.17 -3.61 -4.90
N ALA A 39 9.92 -4.83 -4.40
CA ALA A 39 10.76 -5.46 -3.37
C ALA A 39 12.19 -5.71 -3.87
N GLN A 40 12.34 -6.18 -5.11
CA GLN A 40 13.65 -6.37 -5.72
C GLN A 40 14.41 -5.05 -5.87
N PHE A 41 13.74 -4.00 -6.36
CA PHE A 41 14.32 -2.66 -6.46
C PHE A 41 14.70 -2.09 -5.09
N ALA A 42 13.76 -2.09 -4.13
CA ALA A 42 14.00 -1.59 -2.78
C ALA A 42 15.13 -2.36 -2.07
N GLY A 43 15.29 -3.66 -2.36
CA GLY A 43 16.33 -4.50 -1.80
C GLY A 43 17.76 -4.08 -2.15
N GLN A 44 17.93 -3.31 -3.24
CA GLN A 44 19.22 -2.71 -3.61
C GLN A 44 19.65 -1.60 -2.63
N TYR A 45 18.70 -1.02 -1.89
CA TYR A 45 18.94 0.13 -1.00
C TYR A 45 18.65 -0.20 0.48
N SER A 46 17.65 -1.04 0.75
CA SER A 46 17.22 -1.39 2.10
C SER A 46 16.49 -2.73 2.15
N LYS A 47 17.10 -3.70 2.83
CA LYS A 47 16.45 -5.00 3.13
C LYS A 47 15.15 -4.83 3.92
N ARG A 48 15.11 -3.85 4.83
CA ARG A 48 13.91 -3.53 5.61
C ARG A 48 12.79 -3.03 4.70
N ALA A 49 13.07 -2.08 3.80
CA ALA A 49 12.06 -1.59 2.85
C ALA A 49 11.55 -2.71 1.93
N ALA A 50 12.47 -3.54 1.40
CA ALA A 50 12.10 -4.70 0.57
C ALA A 50 11.16 -5.66 1.30
N SER A 51 11.40 -5.92 2.60
CA SER A 51 10.53 -6.78 3.40
C SER A 51 9.12 -6.23 3.59
N LEU A 52 8.93 -4.90 3.57
CA LEU A 52 7.62 -4.28 3.74
C LEU A 52 6.73 -4.42 2.50
N VAL A 53 7.34 -4.43 1.31
CA VAL A 53 6.62 -4.55 0.02
C VAL A 53 6.61 -5.97 -0.55
N SER A 54 7.22 -6.93 0.14
CA SER A 54 7.23 -8.34 -0.29
C SER A 54 6.00 -9.12 0.21
N GLY A 55 5.69 -10.21 -0.49
CA GLY A 55 4.64 -11.15 -0.08
C GLY A 55 3.23 -10.70 -0.44
N ARG A 56 2.26 -11.16 0.37
CA ARG A 56 0.85 -10.77 0.27
C ARG A 56 0.62 -9.51 1.09
N LEU A 57 -0.10 -8.55 0.52
CA LEU A 57 -0.38 -7.24 1.13
C LEU A 57 -1.88 -6.95 1.07
N ARG A 58 -2.44 -6.46 2.16
CA ARG A 58 -3.80 -5.89 2.16
C ARG A 58 -3.74 -4.55 1.43
N ARG A 59 -4.67 -4.37 0.50
CA ARG A 59 -4.75 -3.22 -0.41
C ARG A 59 -5.99 -2.40 -0.14
N LEU A 60 -5.82 -1.09 0.02
CA LEU A 60 -6.91 -0.13 -0.01
C LEU A 60 -6.78 0.75 -1.26
N ALA A 61 -7.89 1.01 -1.95
CA ALA A 61 -7.94 1.90 -3.11
C ALA A 61 -8.64 3.22 -2.75
N GLY A 62 -8.05 4.35 -3.14
CA GLY A 62 -8.54 5.68 -2.77
C GLY A 62 -7.73 6.77 -3.47
N ASP A 63 -7.88 8.04 -3.16
CA ASP A 63 -8.97 8.60 -2.39
C ASP A 63 -10.23 8.68 -3.29
N MET A 64 -11.34 8.05 -2.88
CA MET A 64 -12.61 8.09 -3.62
C MET A 64 -13.25 9.48 -3.66
N ALA A 65 -12.83 10.41 -2.80
CA ALA A 65 -13.22 11.82 -2.90
C ALA A 65 -12.50 12.57 -4.03
N VAL A 66 -11.51 11.95 -4.70
CA VAL A 66 -10.76 12.54 -5.81
C VAL A 66 -10.84 11.64 -7.06
N LEU A 67 -9.75 11.00 -7.47
CA LEU A 67 -9.68 10.20 -8.70
C LEU A 67 -9.77 8.69 -8.43
N GLY A 68 -9.60 8.25 -7.17
CA GLY A 68 -9.67 6.85 -6.76
C GLY A 68 -8.58 5.94 -7.33
N LYS A 69 -7.45 6.50 -7.78
CA LYS A 69 -6.32 5.74 -8.40
C LYS A 69 -5.06 5.70 -7.53
N GLY A 70 -5.12 6.17 -6.31
CA GLY A 70 -4.13 5.94 -5.27
C GLY A 70 -4.33 4.58 -4.60
N GLU A 71 -3.24 4.05 -4.06
CA GLU A 71 -3.20 2.75 -3.41
C GLU A 71 -2.45 2.84 -2.08
N LEU A 72 -3.03 2.24 -1.03
CA LEU A 72 -2.36 1.98 0.22
C LEU A 72 -2.14 0.48 0.37
N PHE A 73 -0.92 0.09 0.74
CA PHE A 73 -0.58 -1.28 1.09
C PHE A 73 -0.14 -1.38 2.54
N MET A 74 -0.55 -2.46 3.20
CA MET A 74 -0.11 -2.85 4.53
C MET A 74 0.12 -4.36 4.56
N LYS A 75 0.91 -4.84 5.51
CA LYS A 75 1.08 -6.28 5.71
C LYS A 75 -0.27 -6.91 6.01
N ASP A 76 -0.52 -8.06 5.38
CA ASP A 76 -1.70 -8.83 5.75
C ASP A 76 -1.54 -9.32 7.18
N ARG A 77 -2.64 -9.32 7.93
CA ARG A 77 -2.68 -9.92 9.25
C ARG A 77 -3.08 -11.37 9.03
N ASP A 78 -2.11 -12.29 9.11
CA ASP A 78 -2.42 -13.72 9.22
C ASP A 78 -3.26 -13.99 10.48
#